data_AF-A0A9K3LHH4-F1
#
_entry.id   AF-A0A9K3LHH4-F1
#
_cell.length_a   1.000
_cell.length_b   1.000
_cell.length_c   1.000
_cell.angle_alpha   90.00
_cell.angle_beta   90.00
_cell.angle_gamma   90.00
#
_symmetry.space_group_name_H-M   'P 1'
#
loop_
_entity.id
_entity.type
_entity.pdbx_description
1 polymer ?
#
loop_
_entity_poly.entity_id
_entity_poly.type
_entity_poly.pdbx_seq_one_letter_code
_entity_poly.pdbx_strand_id
1 'polypeptide(L)'
;MHQPILSNYPLPTRLALLGDFAAFIRAGQHQPANKQVPAQTVLLALRAISETHILDGQPDPLADEKGQRHIILKRQIENYRRHDPSPKRKLALPHIAIKYLNVTRADNNPRYQAIHDLCTIAWFLLRVGEYTQTTQTVDAQYNSAWKMSHYGTTHRFFAPPYHSRPYSLNAQLPHFVSQIKRTAAAIK
;
A
#
# COMPACT_ATOMS: atom_id res chain seq x y z
N MET A 1 -13.67 2.33 33.57
CA MET A 1 -13.56 3.73 33.12
C MET A 1 -14.48 3.92 31.93
N HIS A 2 -15.64 4.56 32.11
CA HIS A 2 -16.49 4.97 30.99
C HIS A 2 -15.78 6.10 30.26
N GLN A 3 -15.33 5.86 29.01
CA GLN A 3 -14.91 6.95 28.12
C GLN A 3 -16.12 7.88 27.92
N PRO A 4 -15.96 9.22 27.99
CA PRO A 4 -17.06 10.12 27.69
C PRO A 4 -17.53 9.90 26.25
N ILE A 5 -18.79 9.49 26.09
CA ILE A 5 -19.37 9.19 24.79
C ILE A 5 -19.52 10.51 24.01
N LEU A 6 -19.10 10.55 22.74
CA LEU A 6 -19.18 11.74 21.88
C LEU A 6 -20.60 12.34 21.80
N SER A 7 -21.64 11.55 22.08
CA SER A 7 -23.04 11.98 22.12
C SER A 7 -23.37 12.93 23.28
N ASN A 8 -22.58 12.93 24.36
CA ASN A 8 -22.81 13.78 25.53
C ASN A 8 -22.38 15.24 25.32
N TYR A 9 -21.59 15.52 24.29
CA TYR A 9 -21.15 16.87 23.97
C TYR A 9 -22.19 17.63 23.15
N PRO A 10 -22.34 18.95 23.34
CA PRO A 10 -23.13 19.79 22.44
C PRO A 10 -22.68 19.61 20.99
N LEU A 11 -23.64 19.67 20.06
CA LEU A 11 -23.39 19.53 18.62
C LEU A 11 -22.18 20.34 18.11
N PRO A 12 -22.00 21.64 18.43
CA PRO A 12 -20.85 22.39 17.93
C PRO A 12 -19.51 21.85 18.44
N THR A 13 -19.43 21.46 19.71
CA THR A 13 -18.21 20.88 20.31
C THR A 13 -17.90 19.52 19.70
N ARG A 14 -18.93 18.69 19.50
CA ARG A 14 -18.79 17.38 18.85
C ARG A 14 -18.25 17.52 17.43
N LEU A 15 -18.79 18.45 16.64
CA LEU A 15 -18.34 18.70 15.28
C LEU A 15 -16.91 19.25 15.22
N ALA A 16 -16.51 20.11 16.17
CA ALA A 16 -15.14 20.59 16.28
C ALA A 16 -14.17 19.44 16.55
N LEU A 17 -14.46 18.57 17.52
CA LEU A 17 -13.64 17.40 17.84
C LEU A 17 -13.50 16.44 16.65
N LEU A 18 -14.60 16.19 15.93
CA LEU A 18 -14.58 15.35 14.72
C LEU A 18 -13.79 16.00 13.57
N GLY A 19 -13.90 17.33 13.45
CA GLY A 19 -13.13 18.10 12.48
C GLY A 19 -11.63 18.10 12.79
N ASP A 20 -11.25 18.27 14.05
CA ASP A 20 -9.86 18.23 14.51
C ASP A 20 -9.27 16.84 14.35
N PHE A 21 -10.03 15.80 14.69
CA PHE A 21 -9.65 14.41 14.43
C PHE A 21 -9.41 14.17 12.93
N ALA A 22 -10.33 14.63 12.07
CA ALA A 22 -10.16 14.52 10.62
C ALA A 22 -8.90 15.25 10.12
N ALA A 23 -8.60 16.43 10.67
CA ALA A 23 -7.38 17.18 10.35
C ALA A 23 -6.11 16.46 10.84
N PHE A 24 -6.14 15.87 12.03
CA PHE A 24 -5.05 15.07 12.59
C PHE A 24 -4.76 13.83 11.72
N ILE A 25 -5.80 13.09 11.32
CA ILE A 25 -5.65 11.95 10.41
C ILE A 25 -5.11 12.41 9.05
N ARG A 26 -5.64 13.52 8.52
CA ARG A 26 -5.19 14.09 7.25
C ARG A 26 -3.70 14.44 7.28
N ALA A 27 -3.22 15.02 8.38
CA ALA A 27 -1.81 15.38 8.56
C ALA A 27 -0.87 14.16 8.47
N GLY A 28 -1.36 12.97 8.83
CA GLY A 28 -0.59 11.72 8.66
C GLY A 28 0.61 11.60 9.61
N GLN A 29 0.67 12.41 10.67
CA GLN A 29 1.73 12.37 11.69
C GLN A 29 1.80 11.03 12.43
N HIS A 30 0.71 10.27 12.43
CA HIS A 30 0.64 8.92 12.98
C HIS A 30 1.26 7.85 12.06
N GLN A 31 1.60 8.19 10.81
CA GLN A 31 2.24 7.25 9.88
C GLN A 31 3.77 7.37 9.95
N PRO A 32 4.52 6.25 9.87
CA PRO A 32 5.98 6.29 9.88
C PRO A 32 6.60 7.18 8.79
N ALA A 33 5.92 7.32 7.65
CA ALA A 33 6.38 8.12 6.52
C ALA A 33 6.05 9.62 6.64
N ASN A 34 5.30 10.03 7.68
CA ASN A 34 4.78 11.38 7.88
C ASN A 34 4.16 11.99 6.60
N LYS A 35 3.41 11.15 5.87
CA LYS A 35 2.80 11.49 4.58
C LYS A 35 1.35 11.86 4.78
N GLN A 36 0.94 12.94 4.12
CA GLN A 36 -0.45 13.38 4.09
C GLN A 36 -1.36 12.27 3.56
N VAL A 37 -2.44 12.00 4.28
CA VAL A 37 -3.34 10.86 4.04
C VAL A 37 -4.48 11.27 3.11
N PRO A 38 -4.88 10.49 2.08
CA PRO A 38 -5.95 10.89 1.17
C PRO A 38 -7.31 11.02 1.89
N ALA A 39 -8.19 11.86 1.35
CA ALA A 39 -9.52 12.16 1.86
C ALA A 39 -10.37 10.90 2.07
N GLN A 40 -10.20 9.90 1.20
CA GLN A 40 -10.91 8.62 1.34
C GLN A 40 -10.57 7.91 2.65
N THR A 41 -9.31 7.92 3.07
CA THR A 41 -8.89 7.29 4.33
C THR A 41 -9.40 8.07 5.53
N VAL A 42 -9.40 9.41 5.47
CA VAL A 42 -10.01 10.26 6.50
C VAL A 42 -11.51 9.94 6.66
N LEU A 43 -12.22 9.77 5.54
CA LEU A 43 -13.62 9.39 5.55
C LEU A 43 -13.86 8.01 6.17
N LEU A 44 -12.98 7.03 5.89
CA LEU A 44 -13.05 5.71 6.51
C LEU A 44 -12.81 5.77 8.02
N ALA A 45 -11.87 6.60 8.47
CA ALA A 45 -11.61 6.78 9.90
C ALA A 45 -12.83 7.38 10.63
N LEU A 46 -13.45 8.42 10.06
CA LEU A 46 -14.69 8.97 10.61
C LEU A 46 -15.81 7.92 10.61
N ARG A 47 -15.94 7.15 9.52
CA ARG A 47 -16.94 6.09 9.42
C ARG A 47 -16.75 5.02 10.50
N ALA A 48 -15.52 4.65 10.82
CA ALA A 48 -15.23 3.70 11.89
C ALA A 48 -15.76 4.22 13.25
N ILE A 49 -15.62 5.52 13.55
CA ILE A 49 -16.19 6.13 14.76
C ILE A 49 -17.73 5.98 14.75
N SER A 50 -18.36 6.27 13.62
CA SER A 50 -19.81 6.12 13.45
C SER A 50 -20.27 4.67 13.66
N GLU A 51 -19.57 3.71 13.07
CA GLU A 51 -19.85 2.28 13.21
C GLU A 51 -19.73 1.82 14.67
N THR A 52 -18.70 2.26 15.40
CA THR A 52 -18.57 1.97 16.84
C THR A 52 -19.77 2.50 17.62
N HIS A 53 -20.19 3.73 17.36
CA HIS A 53 -21.37 4.31 18.02
C HIS A 53 -22.66 3.52 17.74
N ILE A 54 -22.86 3.13 16.48
CA ILE A 54 -24.04 2.34 16.08
C ILE A 54 -24.03 0.97 16.78
N LEU A 55 -22.88 0.33 16.88
CA LEU A 55 -22.72 -0.95 17.60
C LEU A 55 -23.00 -0.81 19.10
N ASP A 56 -22.66 0.33 19.69
CA ASP A 56 -22.97 0.66 21.09
C ASP A 56 -24.43 1.11 21.30
N GLY A 57 -25.28 1.05 20.26
CA GLY A 57 -26.68 1.48 20.28
C GLY A 57 -26.86 2.99 20.40
N GLN A 58 -25.81 3.78 20.14
CA GLN A 58 -25.81 5.23 20.18
C GLN A 58 -26.18 5.82 18.82
N PRO A 59 -26.73 7.05 18.77
CA PRO A 59 -26.94 7.75 17.52
C PRO A 59 -25.61 8.06 16.83
N ASP A 60 -25.62 8.08 15.49
CA ASP A 60 -24.45 8.42 14.69
C ASP A 60 -23.94 9.83 15.02
N PRO A 61 -22.70 9.99 15.55
CA PRO A 61 -22.16 11.29 15.92
C PRO A 61 -21.88 12.20 14.72
N LEU A 62 -21.75 11.63 13.51
CA LEU A 62 -21.51 12.37 12.26
C LEU A 62 -22.79 12.88 11.62
N ALA A 63 -23.94 12.32 12.01
CA ALA A 63 -25.22 12.60 11.40
C ALA A 63 -25.82 13.93 11.89
N ASP A 64 -26.52 14.56 10.96
CA ASP A 64 -27.45 15.66 11.16
C ASP A 64 -28.84 15.10 11.51
N GLU A 65 -29.79 15.96 11.82
CA GLU A 65 -31.19 15.60 12.17
C GLU A 65 -31.86 14.71 11.10
N LYS A 66 -31.39 14.81 9.85
CA LYS A 66 -31.87 14.04 8.68
C LYS A 66 -31.15 12.70 8.48
N GLY A 67 -30.31 12.26 9.42
CA GLY A 67 -29.51 11.03 9.29
C GLY A 67 -28.36 11.13 8.27
N GLN A 68 -28.02 12.34 7.85
CA GLN A 68 -27.00 12.61 6.83
C GLN A 68 -25.77 13.25 7.46
N ARG A 69 -24.56 12.96 6.95
CA ARG A 69 -23.34 13.62 7.44
C ARG A 69 -23.49 15.15 7.50
N HIS A 70 -23.10 15.74 8.63
CA HIS A 70 -23.23 17.18 8.85
C HIS A 70 -22.47 18.01 7.80
N ILE A 71 -23.03 19.15 7.40
CA ILE A 71 -22.54 19.94 6.26
C ILE A 71 -21.09 20.43 6.43
N ILE A 72 -20.68 20.75 7.67
CA ILE A 72 -19.32 21.19 7.99
C ILE A 72 -18.31 20.10 7.65
N LEU A 73 -18.55 18.87 8.12
CA LEU A 73 -17.70 17.72 7.84
C LEU A 73 -17.71 17.35 6.35
N LYS A 74 -18.86 17.44 5.68
CA LYS A 74 -18.95 17.24 4.22
C LYS A 74 -18.05 18.21 3.46
N ARG A 75 -18.09 19.50 3.80
CA ARG A 75 -17.25 20.54 3.18
C ARG A 75 -15.77 20.31 3.46
N GLN A 76 -15.41 19.92 4.68
CA GLN A 76 -14.03 19.60 5.05
C GLN A 76 -13.46 18.44 4.21
N ILE A 77 -14.21 17.34 4.09
CA ILE A 77 -13.79 16.18 3.28
C ILE A 77 -13.71 16.53 1.78
N GLU A 78 -14.66 17.30 1.27
CA GLU A 78 -14.63 17.78 -0.11
C GLU A 78 -13.42 18.68 -0.38
N ASN A 79 -13.06 19.53 0.58
CA ASN A 79 -11.85 20.33 0.51
C ASN A 79 -10.59 19.45 0.41
N TYR A 80 -10.50 18.38 1.23
CA TYR A 80 -9.40 17.42 1.13
C TYR A 80 -9.36 16.73 -0.23
N ARG A 81 -10.51 16.31 -0.77
CA ARG A 81 -10.60 15.65 -2.07
C ARG A 81 -10.10 16.53 -3.22
N ARG A 82 -10.34 17.85 -3.14
CA ARG A 82 -9.86 18.82 -4.14
C ARG A 82 -8.34 19.03 -4.08
N HIS A 83 -7.75 18.94 -2.90
CA HIS A 83 -6.30 19.09 -2.70
C HIS A 83 -5.52 17.79 -2.91
N ASP A 84 -6.21 16.64 -2.95
CA ASP A 84 -5.56 15.37 -3.17
C ASP A 84 -5.06 15.23 -4.61
N PRO A 85 -3.85 14.67 -4.81
CA PRO A 85 -3.36 14.38 -6.14
C PRO A 85 -4.27 13.34 -6.80
N SER A 86 -4.43 13.47 -8.12
CA SER A 86 -5.19 12.49 -8.92
C SER A 86 -4.68 11.06 -8.65
N PRO A 87 -5.57 10.08 -8.41
CA PRO A 87 -5.16 8.71 -8.14
C PRO A 87 -4.27 8.16 -9.26
N LYS A 88 -3.02 7.82 -8.92
CA LYS A 88 -2.13 7.13 -9.85
C LYS A 88 -2.57 5.68 -9.95
N ARG A 89 -3.13 5.29 -11.09
CA ARG A 89 -3.44 3.88 -11.37
C ARG A 89 -2.12 3.10 -11.39
N LYS A 90 -1.98 2.11 -10.51
CA LYS A 90 -0.91 1.12 -10.64
C LYS A 90 -1.28 0.20 -11.79
N LEU A 91 -0.41 0.10 -12.79
CA LEU A 91 -0.59 -0.84 -13.87
C LEU A 91 -0.49 -2.26 -13.28
N ALA A 92 -1.48 -3.09 -13.59
CA ALA A 92 -1.37 -4.53 -13.35
C ALA A 92 -0.20 -5.08 -14.18
N LEU A 93 0.43 -6.19 -13.75
CA LEU A 93 1.45 -6.81 -14.61
C LEU A 93 0.81 -7.13 -15.99
N PRO A 94 1.53 -6.95 -17.09
CA PRO A 94 1.00 -7.37 -18.37
C PRO A 94 0.82 -8.90 -18.40
N HIS A 95 -0.20 -9.40 -19.09
CA HIS A 95 -0.44 -10.84 -19.30
C HIS A 95 0.81 -11.58 -19.84
N ILE A 96 1.69 -10.86 -20.54
CA ILE A 96 2.95 -11.41 -21.04
C ILE A 96 3.88 -11.93 -19.93
N ALA A 97 3.79 -11.40 -18.71
CA ALA A 97 4.56 -11.89 -17.56
C ALA A 97 4.20 -13.34 -17.20
N ILE A 98 2.93 -13.72 -17.28
CA ILE A 98 2.47 -15.10 -17.05
C ILE A 98 2.93 -16.01 -18.20
N LYS A 99 2.95 -15.49 -19.44
CA LYS A 99 3.46 -16.24 -20.60
C LYS A 99 4.95 -16.59 -20.46
N TYR A 100 5.76 -15.70 -19.89
CA TYR A 100 7.18 -16.00 -19.60
C TYR A 100 7.34 -17.05 -18.50
N LEU A 101 6.47 -17.04 -17.48
CA LEU A 101 6.49 -18.08 -16.45
C LEU A 101 6.15 -19.47 -17.01
N ASN A 102 5.32 -19.57 -18.07
CA ASN A 102 5.04 -20.86 -18.70
C ASN A 102 6.30 -21.51 -19.32
N VAL A 103 7.30 -20.71 -19.69
CA VAL A 103 8.57 -21.24 -20.23
C VAL A 103 9.37 -21.94 -19.14
N THR A 104 9.41 -21.39 -17.91
CA THR A 104 10.14 -22.00 -16.78
C THR A 104 9.46 -23.25 -16.23
N ARG A 105 8.17 -23.45 -16.52
CA ARG A 105 7.45 -24.70 -16.24
C ARG A 105 7.94 -25.88 -17.09
N ALA A 106 8.47 -25.61 -18.28
CA ALA A 106 8.91 -26.65 -19.22
C ALA A 106 10.16 -27.41 -18.75
N ASP A 107 10.94 -26.84 -17.83
CA ASP A 107 12.20 -27.42 -17.34
C ASP A 107 12.02 -28.63 -16.38
N ASN A 108 10.78 -29.09 -16.15
CA ASN A 108 10.39 -30.24 -15.29
C ASN A 108 10.95 -30.23 -13.85
N ASN A 109 11.52 -29.12 -13.40
CA ASN A 109 11.99 -28.97 -12.05
C ASN A 109 10.79 -28.70 -11.12
N PRO A 110 10.56 -29.53 -10.09
CA PRO A 110 9.42 -29.34 -9.18
C PRO A 110 9.44 -27.98 -8.49
N ARG A 111 10.62 -27.39 -8.27
CA ARG A 111 10.75 -26.05 -7.69
C ARG A 111 10.22 -24.96 -8.64
N TYR A 112 10.52 -25.04 -9.94
CA TYR A 112 10.04 -24.04 -10.91
C TYR A 112 8.55 -24.18 -11.19
N GLN A 113 8.02 -25.41 -11.15
CA GLN A 113 6.57 -25.66 -11.21
C GLN A 113 5.83 -25.03 -10.03
N ALA A 114 6.33 -25.20 -8.80
CA ALA A 114 5.73 -24.59 -7.61
C ALA A 114 5.73 -23.05 -7.67
N ILE A 115 6.82 -22.44 -8.18
CA ILE A 115 6.91 -20.98 -8.37
C ILE A 115 5.90 -20.52 -9.42
N HIS A 116 5.78 -21.26 -10.54
CA HIS A 116 4.81 -20.96 -11.59
C HIS A 116 3.37 -20.99 -11.07
N ASP A 117 2.99 -22.03 -10.34
CA ASP A 117 1.64 -22.19 -9.79
C ASP A 117 1.35 -21.07 -8.77
N LEU A 118 2.30 -20.75 -7.88
CA LEU A 118 2.15 -19.65 -6.92
C LEU A 118 1.95 -18.30 -7.60
N CYS A 119 2.76 -17.97 -8.61
CA CYS A 119 2.65 -16.72 -9.36
C CYS A 119 1.33 -16.62 -10.14
N THR A 120 0.85 -17.74 -10.70
CA THR A 120 -0.42 -17.82 -11.42
C THR A 120 -1.60 -17.61 -10.48
N ILE A 121 -1.59 -18.26 -9.31
CA ILE A 121 -2.61 -18.08 -8.27
C ILE A 121 -2.61 -16.63 -7.77
N ALA A 122 -1.44 -16.07 -7.48
CA ALA A 122 -1.30 -14.67 -7.07
C ALA A 122 -1.87 -13.69 -8.10
N TRP A 123 -1.68 -13.95 -9.39
CA TRP A 123 -2.21 -13.13 -10.47
C TRP A 123 -3.74 -13.03 -10.50
N PHE A 124 -4.45 -14.12 -10.13
CA PHE A 124 -5.91 -14.16 -10.14
C PHE A 124 -6.54 -13.76 -8.79
N LEU A 125 -5.91 -14.11 -7.67
CA LEU A 125 -6.53 -14.01 -6.35
C LEU A 125 -6.11 -12.79 -5.55
N LEU A 126 -4.88 -12.29 -5.74
CA LEU A 126 -4.40 -11.12 -5.01
C LEU A 126 -4.79 -9.85 -5.75
N ARG A 127 -5.02 -8.77 -5.01
CA ARG A 127 -5.16 -7.44 -5.64
C ARG A 127 -3.81 -7.02 -6.20
N VAL A 128 -3.81 -6.26 -7.31
CA VAL A 128 -2.58 -5.69 -7.92
C VAL A 128 -1.65 -5.10 -6.86
N GLY A 129 -2.20 -4.33 -5.91
CA GLY A 129 -1.42 -3.70 -4.85
C GLY A 129 -0.72 -4.64 -3.86
N GLU A 130 -1.14 -5.90 -3.75
CA GLU A 130 -0.61 -6.88 -2.79
C GLU A 130 0.64 -7.58 -3.32
N TYR A 131 0.71 -7.83 -4.64
CA TYR A 131 1.87 -8.44 -5.30
C TYR A 131 2.76 -7.46 -6.08
N THR A 132 2.34 -6.20 -6.27
CA THR A 132 3.19 -5.13 -6.84
C THR A 132 3.81 -4.24 -5.76
N GLN A 133 4.20 -4.79 -4.60
CA GLN A 133 4.86 -3.98 -3.57
C GLN A 133 6.24 -3.55 -4.07
N THR A 134 6.38 -2.27 -4.42
CA THR A 134 7.69 -1.66 -4.61
C THR A 134 8.21 -1.22 -3.26
N THR A 135 9.16 -1.97 -2.71
CA THR A 135 10.05 -1.45 -1.67
C THR A 135 10.68 -0.19 -2.25
N GLN A 136 10.38 0.96 -1.65
CA GLN A 136 10.73 2.29 -2.14
C GLN A 136 12.25 2.47 -2.18
N THR A 137 12.89 2.07 -3.28
CA THR A 137 14.23 2.52 -3.71
C THR A 137 14.42 2.47 -5.23
N VAL A 138 13.65 1.65 -5.97
CA VAL A 138 13.93 1.35 -7.39
C VAL A 138 13.06 2.13 -8.38
N ASP A 139 11.90 2.65 -7.95
CA ASP A 139 10.89 3.27 -8.85
C ASP A 139 11.33 4.60 -9.48
N ALA A 140 12.28 5.31 -8.86
CA ALA A 140 12.81 6.56 -9.41
C ALA A 140 13.70 6.33 -10.64
N GLN A 141 14.39 5.18 -10.71
CA GLN A 141 15.39 4.89 -11.73
C GLN A 141 14.78 4.24 -12.99
N TYR A 142 13.69 3.48 -12.84
CA TYR A 142 12.98 2.88 -13.99
C TYR A 142 12.19 3.92 -14.81
N ASN A 143 11.59 4.93 -14.15
CA ASN A 143 10.77 5.93 -14.83
C ASN A 143 11.58 6.96 -15.64
N SER A 144 12.85 7.21 -15.29
CA SER A 144 13.74 8.09 -16.07
C SER A 144 14.26 7.40 -17.34
N ALA A 145 14.58 6.10 -17.27
CA ALA A 145 15.01 5.31 -18.42
C ALA A 145 13.93 5.22 -19.52
N TRP A 146 12.66 5.07 -19.14
CA TRP A 146 11.54 5.06 -20.10
C TRP A 146 11.30 6.42 -20.77
N LYS A 147 11.54 7.53 -20.06
CA LYS A 147 11.39 8.89 -20.63
C LYS A 147 12.48 9.25 -21.64
N MET A 148 13.70 8.74 -21.48
CA MET A 148 14.79 8.98 -22.45
C MET A 148 14.61 8.22 -23.77
N SER A 149 13.90 7.08 -23.76
CA SER A 149 13.68 6.26 -24.96
C SER A 149 12.73 6.89 -26.00
N HIS A 150 11.93 7.89 -25.63
CA HIS A 150 10.92 8.48 -26.53
C HIS A 150 11.42 9.69 -27.34
N TYR A 151 12.69 10.09 -27.16
CA TYR A 151 13.30 11.23 -27.88
C TYR A 151 14.33 10.82 -28.95
N GLY A 152 14.54 9.53 -29.20
CA GLY A 152 15.56 9.05 -30.13
C GLY A 152 15.10 7.87 -30.96
N THR A 153 14.94 8.10 -32.26
CA THR A 153 14.78 7.10 -33.31
C THR A 153 15.90 6.07 -33.25
N THR A 154 15.64 4.85 -32.76
CA THR A 154 16.25 3.57 -33.18
C THR A 154 15.60 2.42 -32.41
N HIS A 155 14.88 1.54 -33.13
CA HIS A 155 14.40 0.27 -32.59
C HIS A 155 15.58 -0.70 -32.39
N ARG A 156 16.24 -0.62 -31.24
CA ARG A 156 16.99 -1.74 -30.66
C ARG A 156 16.50 -1.89 -29.23
N PHE A 157 16.03 -3.08 -28.88
CA PHE A 157 15.69 -3.45 -27.51
C PHE A 157 16.95 -3.32 -26.65
N PHE A 158 17.16 -2.14 -26.08
CA PHE A 158 18.17 -1.93 -25.06
C PHE A 158 17.56 -2.42 -23.74
N ALA A 159 17.76 -3.70 -23.44
CA ALA A 159 17.59 -4.16 -22.08
C ALA A 159 18.56 -3.32 -21.22
N PRO A 160 18.08 -2.60 -20.18
CA PRO A 160 18.99 -1.86 -19.32
C PRO A 160 20.01 -2.86 -18.77
N PRO A 161 21.30 -2.56 -18.83
CA PRO A 161 22.29 -3.47 -18.30
C PRO A 161 22.00 -3.60 -16.81
N TYR A 162 21.77 -4.84 -16.36
CA TYR A 162 21.70 -5.19 -14.94
C TYR A 162 23.06 -4.85 -14.32
N HIS A 163 23.25 -3.59 -13.93
CA HIS A 163 24.35 -3.19 -13.08
C HIS A 163 23.96 -3.65 -11.69
N SER A 164 24.35 -4.88 -11.37
CA SER A 164 24.33 -5.47 -10.05
C SER A 164 25.06 -4.56 -9.06
N ARG A 165 24.31 -3.70 -8.36
CA ARG A 165 24.69 -3.30 -7.01
C ARG A 165 24.03 -4.29 -6.05
N PRO A 166 24.80 -4.98 -5.20
CA PRO A 166 24.22 -5.92 -4.25
C PRO A 166 23.35 -5.15 -3.27
N TYR A 167 22.08 -5.54 -3.16
CA TYR A 167 21.32 -5.21 -1.96
C TYR A 167 22.08 -5.83 -0.78
N SER A 168 22.57 -5.00 0.12
CA SER A 168 23.16 -5.42 1.38
C SER A 168 22.06 -6.01 2.26
N LEU A 169 21.71 -7.27 1.99
CA LEU A 169 21.09 -8.21 2.92
C LEU A 169 22.16 -8.88 3.79
N ASN A 170 23.26 -8.15 4.02
CA ASN A 170 24.44 -8.59 4.76
C ASN A 170 24.76 -7.54 5.83
N ALA A 171 24.09 -7.66 6.97
CA ALA A 171 24.72 -7.34 8.24
C ALA A 171 24.66 -8.52 9.23
N GLN A 172 23.97 -9.63 8.92
CA GLN A 172 23.79 -10.73 9.89
C GLN A 172 23.79 -12.16 9.35
N LEU A 173 24.13 -12.40 8.08
CA LEU A 173 24.15 -13.75 7.49
C LEU A 173 25.49 -14.31 6.96
N PRO A 174 26.70 -13.79 7.27
CA PRO A 174 27.94 -14.53 6.97
C PRO A 174 28.32 -15.55 8.04
N HIS A 175 27.78 -15.49 9.27
CA HIS A 175 28.19 -16.40 10.35
C HIS A 175 27.49 -17.77 10.28
N PHE A 176 26.20 -17.81 9.90
CA PHE A 176 25.37 -19.01 9.93
C PHE A 176 25.69 -20.01 8.80
N VAL A 177 25.97 -19.52 7.59
CA VAL A 177 26.35 -20.36 6.44
C VAL A 177 27.73 -21.00 6.65
N SER A 178 28.64 -20.33 7.38
CA SER A 178 29.96 -20.89 7.70
C SER A 178 29.92 -22.00 8.76
N GLN A 179 28.95 -21.97 9.67
CA GLN A 179 28.76 -23.03 10.67
C GLN A 179 28.16 -24.29 10.05
N ILE A 180 27.17 -24.15 9.16
CA ILE A 180 26.54 -25.29 8.46
C ILE A 180 27.56 -26.05 7.59
N LYS A 181 28.48 -25.34 6.92
CA LYS A 181 29.53 -25.98 6.12
C LYS A 181 30.59 -26.70 6.97
N ARG A 182 30.84 -26.25 8.21
CA ARG A 182 31.77 -26.94 9.13
C ARG A 182 31.14 -28.16 9.79
N THR A 183 29.86 -28.11 10.16
CA THR A 183 29.15 -29.26 10.74
C THR A 183 28.91 -30.38 9.73
N ALA A 184 28.73 -30.06 8.45
CA ALA A 184 28.60 -31.07 7.40
C ALA A 184 29.92 -31.79 7.04
N ALA A 185 31.08 -31.18 7.35
CA ALA A 185 32.39 -31.77 7.09
C ALA A 185 32.90 -32.67 8.25
N ALA A 186 32.29 -32.61 9.43
CA ALA A 186 32.67 -33.38 10.61
C ALA A 186 31.87 -34.69 10.78
N ILE A 187 30.97 -35.01 9.84
CA ILE A 187 30.14 -36.24 9.84
C ILE A 187 30.56 -37.13 8.64
N LYS A 188 31.87 -37.34 8.49
CA LYS A 188 32.46 -38.38 7.66
C LYS A 188 33.62 -39.01 8.40
#